data_AF-A0A085MSU8-F1
#
_entry.id   AF-A0A085MSU8-F1
#
_cell.length_a   1.000
_cell.length_b   1.000
_cell.length_c   1.000
_cell.angle_alpha   90.00
_cell.angle_beta   90.00
_cell.angle_gamma   90.00
#
_symmetry.space_group_name_H-M   'P 1'
#
loop_
_entity.id
_entity.type
_entity.pdbx_description
1 polymer ?
#
loop_
_entity_poly.entity_id
_entity_poly.type
_entity_poly.pdbx_seq_one_letter_code
_entity_poly.pdbx_strand_id
1 'polypeptide(L)'
;MSFLGRAPTDGFCPAPTGVLDHLKKALTSVQILVEQFWRRWIREYLPTLASSPEKKSITNQVKDGDVVFLVEGDNPRGTWPLGKIIKSYPGPDDAVRVVDVQCSPGIVR
;
A
#
# COMPACT_ATOMS: atom_id res chain seq x y z
N MET A 1 -5.51 -74.80 11.00
CA MET A 1 -4.57 -74.61 9.89
C MET A 1 -5.13 -73.57 8.92
N SER A 2 -4.66 -72.33 9.10
CA SER A 2 -4.53 -71.23 8.14
C SER A 2 -5.59 -71.03 7.04
N PHE A 3 -6.58 -70.20 7.38
CA PHE A 3 -7.21 -69.26 6.45
C PHE A 3 -6.19 -68.16 6.10
N LEU A 4 -5.81 -68.01 4.82
CA LEU A 4 -5.11 -66.82 4.34
C LEU A 4 -6.10 -65.97 3.56
N GLY A 5 -6.53 -64.87 4.20
CA GLY A 5 -7.41 -63.88 3.62
C GLY A 5 -6.73 -63.11 2.49
N ARG A 6 -7.41 -63.01 1.36
CA ARG A 6 -7.10 -62.03 0.32
C ARG A 6 -7.78 -60.72 0.75
N ALA A 7 -6.99 -59.71 1.11
CA ALA A 7 -7.53 -58.38 1.39
C ALA A 7 -8.24 -57.82 0.14
N PRO A 8 -9.33 -57.06 0.28
CA PRO A 8 -9.87 -56.29 -0.83
C PRO A 8 -8.79 -55.29 -1.21
N THR A 9 -8.33 -55.31 -2.45
CA THR A 9 -7.62 -54.18 -3.01
C THR A 9 -8.63 -53.06 -3.10
N ASP A 10 -8.70 -52.22 -2.06
CA ASP A 10 -9.40 -50.96 -2.12
C ASP A 10 -8.93 -50.24 -3.39
N GLY A 11 -9.87 -50.04 -4.30
CA GLY A 11 -9.69 -49.34 -5.55
C GLY A 11 -9.38 -47.88 -5.28
N PHE A 12 -8.17 -47.59 -4.82
CA PHE A 12 -7.61 -46.26 -4.84
C PHE A 12 -7.37 -45.92 -6.31
N CYS A 13 -8.39 -45.38 -6.97
CA CYS A 13 -8.19 -44.69 -8.24
C CYS A 13 -7.20 -43.54 -7.96
N PRO A 14 -5.99 -43.53 -8.54
CA PRO A 14 -5.17 -42.32 -8.46
C PRO A 14 -5.97 -41.21 -9.13
N ALA A 15 -6.27 -40.15 -8.38
CA ALA A 15 -6.91 -38.96 -8.93
C ALA A 15 -6.13 -38.51 -10.19
N PRO A 16 -6.80 -38.06 -11.27
CA PRO A 16 -6.13 -37.73 -12.51
C PRO A 16 -5.18 -36.54 -12.29
N THR A 17 -3.89 -36.85 -12.13
CA THR A 17 -2.81 -35.91 -11.78
C THR A 17 -2.70 -34.74 -12.75
N GLY A 18 -3.10 -34.94 -14.01
CA GLY A 18 -2.97 -33.94 -15.09
C GLY A 18 -3.74 -32.64 -14.85
N VAL A 19 -4.91 -32.66 -14.21
CA VAL A 19 -5.73 -31.44 -14.03
C VAL A 19 -5.02 -30.44 -13.12
N LEU A 20 -4.39 -30.91 -12.03
CA LEU A 20 -3.63 -30.06 -11.12
C LEU A 20 -2.41 -29.46 -11.80
N ASP A 21 -1.76 -30.22 -12.68
CA ASP A 21 -0.58 -29.76 -13.41
C ASP A 21 -0.93 -28.67 -14.43
N HIS A 22 -2.07 -28.79 -15.12
CA HIS A 22 -2.57 -27.76 -16.03
C HIS A 22 -2.93 -26.46 -15.29
N LEU A 23 -3.59 -26.56 -14.13
CA LEU A 23 -3.95 -25.40 -13.31
C LEU A 23 -2.71 -24.70 -12.74
N LYS A 24 -1.74 -25.47 -12.24
CA LYS A 24 -0.45 -24.93 -11.78
C LYS A 24 0.27 -24.19 -12.91
N LYS A 25 0.35 -24.79 -14.10
CA LYS A 25 0.99 -24.16 -15.26
C LYS A 25 0.31 -22.85 -15.68
N ALA A 26 -1.03 -22.81 -15.64
CA ALA A 26 -1.79 -21.60 -15.92
C ALA A 26 -1.52 -20.50 -14.87
N LEU A 27 -1.54 -20.84 -13.59
CA LEU A 27 -1.24 -19.91 -12.50
C LEU A 27 0.18 -19.37 -12.56
N THR A 28 1.17 -20.22 -12.83
CA THR A 28 2.56 -19.79 -13.01
C THR A 28 2.69 -18.83 -14.19
N SER A 29 1.96 -19.08 -15.28
CA SER A 29 1.96 -18.19 -16.45
C SER A 29 1.37 -16.82 -16.11
N VAL A 30 0.28 -16.77 -15.34
CA VAL A 30 -0.31 -15.51 -14.83
C VAL A 30 0.66 -14.78 -13.90
N GLN A 31 1.32 -15.50 -12.98
CA GLN A 31 2.30 -14.90 -12.06
C GLN A 31 3.47 -14.26 -12.82
N ILE A 32 4.00 -14.93 -13.84
CA ILE A 32 5.06 -14.39 -14.70
C ILE A 32 4.60 -13.10 -15.40
N LEU A 33 3.37 -13.09 -15.96
CA LEU A 33 2.83 -11.91 -16.61
C LEU A 33 2.63 -10.74 -15.63
N VAL A 34 2.13 -11.03 -14.42
CA VAL A 34 1.96 -10.03 -13.36
C VAL A 34 3.31 -9.46 -12.94
N GLU A 35 4.34 -10.30 -12.76
CA GLU A 35 5.69 -9.83 -12.42
C GLU A 35 6.28 -8.94 -13.52
N GLN A 36 6.14 -9.35 -14.79
CA GLN A 36 6.60 -8.56 -15.93
C GLN A 36 5.88 -7.21 -16.02
N PHE A 37 4.56 -7.22 -15.79
CA PHE A 37 3.75 -6.01 -15.74
C PHE A 37 4.26 -5.07 -14.64
N TRP A 38 4.37 -5.55 -13.41
CA TRP A 38 4.83 -4.72 -12.28
C TRP A 38 6.23 -4.20 -12.49
N ARG A 39 7.14 -5.01 -13.03
CA ARG A 39 8.52 -4.57 -13.34
C ARG A 39 8.54 -3.42 -14.35
N ARG A 40 7.75 -3.50 -15.42
CA ARG A 40 7.64 -2.41 -16.40
C ARG A 40 6.92 -1.21 -15.82
N TRP A 41 5.83 -1.42 -15.09
CA TRP A 41 5.08 -0.35 -14.45
C TRP A 41 5.95 0.47 -13.49
N ILE A 42 6.76 -0.18 -12.64
CA ILE A 42 7.69 0.50 -11.72
C ILE A 42 8.81 1.22 -12.49
N ARG A 43 9.32 0.65 -13.58
CA ARG A 43 10.45 1.22 -14.31
C ARG A 43 10.05 2.35 -15.26
N GLU A 44 8.88 2.25 -15.88
CA GLU A 44 8.50 3.09 -17.02
C GLU A 44 7.39 4.06 -16.65
N TYR A 45 6.39 3.63 -15.88
CA TYR A 45 5.22 4.45 -15.56
C TYR A 45 5.37 5.18 -14.23
N LEU A 46 5.84 4.50 -13.18
CA LEU A 46 6.01 5.10 -11.86
C LEU A 46 6.92 6.35 -11.87
N PRO A 47 8.02 6.42 -12.64
CA PRO A 47 8.83 7.64 -12.71
C PRO A 47 8.09 8.78 -13.39
N THR A 48 7.13 8.51 -14.28
CA THR A 48 6.29 9.56 -14.90
C THR A 48 5.28 10.14 -13.89
N LEU A 49 4.80 9.33 -12.94
CA LEU A 49 4.00 9.80 -11.82
C LEU A 49 4.82 10.59 -10.80
N ALA A 50 6.05 10.12 -10.52
CA ALA A 50 6.97 10.80 -9.61
C ALA A 50 7.52 12.11 -10.19
N SER A 51 7.74 12.15 -11.50
CA SER A 51 8.15 13.31 -12.28
C SER A 51 6.97 14.24 -12.60
N SER A 52 6.01 14.39 -11.69
CA SER A 52 5.03 15.46 -11.80
C SER A 52 5.78 16.80 -11.91
N PRO A 53 5.74 17.50 -13.06
CA PRO A 53 6.44 18.78 -13.26
C PRO A 53 5.79 19.93 -12.47
N GLU A 54 4.90 19.60 -11.55
CA GLU A 54 4.19 20.52 -10.69
C GLU A 54 4.18 19.96 -9.24
N LYS A 55 5.36 19.85 -8.63
CA LYS A 55 5.46 20.45 -7.28
C LYS A 55 5.34 21.95 -7.51
N LYS A 56 4.11 22.40 -7.75
CA LYS A 56 3.73 23.80 -7.75
C LYS A 56 4.35 24.38 -6.50
N SER A 57 5.40 25.17 -6.72
CA SER A 57 5.53 26.47 -6.11
C SER A 57 5.30 26.43 -4.59
N ILE A 58 6.38 26.48 -3.81
CA ILE A 58 6.38 26.88 -2.40
C ILE A 58 5.81 28.31 -2.33
N THR A 59 4.51 28.46 -2.57
CA THR A 59 3.88 29.75 -2.90
C THR A 59 2.52 29.84 -2.25
N ASN A 60 1.91 28.70 -1.93
CA ASN A 60 0.95 28.65 -0.83
C ASN A 60 1.71 28.26 0.44
N GLN A 61 2.46 29.24 0.98
CA GLN A 61 2.85 29.17 2.38
C GLN A 61 1.58 29.01 3.21
N VAL A 62 1.62 28.08 4.15
CA VAL A 62 0.48 27.79 5.01
C VAL A 62 0.22 28.97 5.92
N LYS A 63 -1.04 29.40 6.02
CA LYS A 63 -1.43 30.61 6.76
C LYS A 63 -2.19 30.27 8.03
N ASP A 64 -2.17 31.22 8.95
CA ASP A 64 -2.99 31.19 10.14
C ASP A 64 -4.47 31.12 9.72
N GLY A 65 -5.18 30.12 10.23
CA GLY A 65 -6.56 29.85 9.90
C GLY A 65 -6.80 28.74 8.87
N ASP A 66 -5.75 28.25 8.20
CA ASP A 66 -5.88 27.14 7.26
C ASP A 66 -6.23 25.83 7.98
N VAL A 67 -7.03 24.99 7.29
CA VAL A 67 -7.46 23.69 7.79
C VAL A 67 -6.56 22.61 7.20
N VAL A 68 -6.00 21.76 8.06
CA VAL A 68 -4.99 20.76 7.72
C VAL A 68 -5.35 19.38 8.30
N PHE A 69 -4.80 18.33 7.71
CA PHE A 69 -4.86 16.98 8.26
C PHE A 69 -3.61 16.69 9.09
N LEU A 70 -3.78 16.11 10.28
CA LEU A 70 -2.68 15.64 11.11
C LEU A 70 -2.29 14.22 10.69
N VAL A 71 -1.03 14.07 10.27
CA VAL A 71 -0.43 12.80 9.84
C VAL A 71 0.54 12.36 10.93
N GLU A 72 0.04 11.62 11.92
CA GLU A 72 0.87 11.00 12.95
C GLU A 72 1.14 9.54 12.61
N GLY A 73 2.36 9.07 12.89
CA GLY A 73 2.78 7.70 12.57
C GLY A 73 2.01 6.60 13.33
N ASP A 74 1.38 6.96 14.45
CA ASP A 74 0.60 6.05 15.30
C ASP A 74 -0.90 6.06 14.98
N ASN A 75 -1.33 6.89 14.02
CA ASN A 75 -2.74 7.00 13.72
C ASN A 75 -3.22 5.77 12.91
N PRO A 76 -4.34 5.11 13.28
CA PRO A 76 -4.86 3.98 12.52
C PRO A 76 -5.11 4.37 11.06
N ARG A 77 -4.81 3.44 10.14
CA ARG A 77 -5.00 3.65 8.70
C ARG A 77 -6.45 4.09 8.40
N GLY A 78 -6.58 5.19 7.68
CA GLY A 78 -7.89 5.75 7.29
C GLY A 78 -8.43 6.82 8.25
N THR A 79 -7.77 7.04 9.39
CA THR A 79 -8.05 8.16 10.28
C THR A 79 -7.07 9.29 9.96
N TRP A 80 -7.57 10.51 9.82
CA TRP A 80 -6.76 11.72 9.65
C TRP A 80 -7.48 12.86 10.37
N PRO A 81 -7.11 13.20 11.62
CA PRO A 81 -7.72 14.28 12.37
C PRO A 81 -7.60 15.59 11.62
N LEU A 82 -8.67 16.36 11.64
CA LEU A 82 -8.68 17.70 11.08
C LEU A 82 -8.21 18.69 12.15
N GLY A 83 -7.32 19.59 11.77
CA GLY A 83 -6.82 20.66 12.63
C GLY A 83 -6.87 22.01 11.93
N LYS A 84 -6.83 23.09 12.71
CA LYS A 84 -6.76 24.46 12.21
C LYS A 84 -5.49 25.12 12.68
N ILE A 85 -4.75 25.75 11.78
CA ILE A 85 -3.51 26.44 12.15
C ILE A 85 -3.84 27.71 12.92
N ILE A 86 -3.23 27.84 14.08
CA ILE A 86 -3.38 29.00 14.97
C ILE A 86 -2.22 29.98 14.73
N LYS A 87 -1.02 29.43 14.47
CA LYS A 87 0.20 30.21 14.33
C LYS A 87 1.21 29.53 13.45
N SER A 88 1.85 30.29 12.58
CA SER A 88 2.93 29.87 11.70
C SER A 88 4.26 30.50 12.09
N TYR A 89 5.35 29.74 11.92
CA TYR A 89 6.71 30.17 12.23
C TYR A 89 7.58 30.08 10.96
N PRO A 90 7.77 31.19 10.23
CA PRO A 90 8.64 31.23 9.05
C PRO A 90 10.12 31.15 9.45
N GLY A 91 10.90 30.44 8.65
CA GLY A 91 12.35 30.35 8.79
C GLY A 91 13.09 31.56 8.18
N PRO A 92 14.43 31.54 8.19
CA PRO A 92 15.25 32.62 7.61
C PRO A 92 15.07 32.84 6.10
N ASP A 93 14.55 31.82 5.39
CA ASP A 93 14.21 31.83 3.97
C ASP A 93 12.72 32.07 3.72
N ASP A 94 11.99 32.58 4.72
CA ASP A 94 10.54 32.84 4.71
C ASP A 94 9.66 31.59 4.55
N ALA A 95 10.25 30.39 4.52
CA ALA A 95 9.51 29.15 4.44
C ALA A 95 9.00 28.71 5.82
N VAL A 96 7.68 28.52 5.94
CA VAL A 96 7.03 28.00 7.15
C VAL A 96 7.37 26.51 7.31
N ARG A 97 8.10 26.17 8.37
CA ARG A 97 8.48 24.78 8.71
C ARG A 97 7.82 24.25 9.98
N VAL A 98 7.34 25.15 10.83
CA VAL A 98 6.73 24.84 12.13
C VAL A 98 5.42 25.63 12.23
N VAL A 99 4.36 24.97 12.68
CA VAL A 99 3.04 25.56 12.89
C VAL A 99 2.45 25.03 14.18
N ASP A 100 1.65 25.84 14.87
CA ASP A 100 0.80 25.38 15.96
C ASP A 100 -0.60 25.11 15.40
N VAL A 101 -1.08 23.89 15.58
CA VAL A 101 -2.37 23.40 15.05
C VAL A 101 -3.32 23.13 16.21
N GLN A 102 -4.49 23.78 16.19
CA GLN A 102 -5.61 23.42 17.06
C GLN A 102 -6.27 22.15 16.52
N CYS A 103 -6.17 21.06 17.27
CA CYS A 103 -6.98 19.86 17.09
C CYS A 103 -7.91 19.71 18.30
N SER A 104 -8.95 18.89 18.19
CA SER A 104 -9.58 18.33 19.40
C SER A 104 -8.75 17.07 19.72
N PRO A 105 -8.07 16.98 20.88
CA PRO A 105 -8.35 17.63 22.16
C PRO A 105 -7.44 18.81 22.57
N GLY A 106 -6.46 19.23 21.76
CA GLY A 106 -5.48 20.24 22.17
C GLY A 106 -4.65 20.83 21.02
N ILE A 107 -3.59 21.56 21.37
CA ILE A 107 -2.69 22.19 20.39
C ILE A 107 -1.50 21.27 20.14
N VAL A 108 -1.21 20.99 18.88
CA VAL A 108 -0.08 20.17 18.42
C VAL A 108 0.87 21.06 17.62
N ARG A 109 2.18 20.84 17.75
CA ARG A 109 3.24 21.56 17.03
C ARG A 109 4.01 20.61 16.12
#